data_AF-A0A6I4ZMJ4-F1
#
_entry.id   AF-A0A6I4ZMJ4-F1
#
_cell.length_a   1.000
_cell.length_b   1.000
_cell.length_c   1.000
_cell.angle_alpha   90.00
_cell.angle_beta   90.00
_cell.angle_gamma   90.00
#
_symmetry.space_group_name_H-M   'P 1'
#
loop_
_entity.id
_entity.type
_entity.pdbx_description
1 polymer ?
#
loop_
_entity_poly.entity_id
_entity_poly.type
_entity_poly.pdbx_seq_one_letter_code
_entity_poly.pdbx_strand_id
1 'polypeptide(L)'
;MHISSLSRAIWTVLATMILIFVVACGSSPEPPALPTEDELSPPPPAQQPPTNTPTPRPTPSDSGEEEPTAVPTAVSDREYDSVLPMSKIFQGISSTVFNDLSPNPQLALDGMESARLQGDKSMVPVIVTLMRFINRLEVFEEAILTLNELTGQDFGTTPDAWPAWFEWVGANLDDYRPPDGYPQLKRRFLAGIHPGFEQLLDGYEETSRIEPFEIEWGGVAPDGIPPLENPPNIPAEEADYLESHERVFGVSINGEHRAYPLRIMNPHEMANDVLGGEPISLAYCTLCGAGIAYSGKFDGVETTFGTSGFLYRSNKIMYDRETFSLWNQELGQPVIGELADSGIQLDFFPTLLTTWGEWKDEHPDTTVLSLDTGVYQPGRYFPEDNPNATYYEYFHTPGTMFPVWIRDDRLEAKDVVLGVNVGDAQGAYPVSVLQVERVVNDTLGETNVVVLGSEISQAAKAYERGDQEFSRLEDDTSTGVPMKLVDQNGHVWNVTEEALVNAADSSETLPRIPTHASFWFGWFAFYPDTELYEGEG
;
A
#
# COMPACT_ATOMS: atom_id res chain seq x y z
N MET A 1 33.40 9.31 -10.28
CA MET A 1 33.80 9.59 -8.88
C MET A 1 33.03 10.75 -8.23
N HIS A 2 31.83 11.13 -8.71
CA HIS A 2 31.03 12.22 -8.11
C HIS A 2 29.53 11.88 -7.92
N ILE A 3 29.15 10.60 -7.99
CA ILE A 3 27.74 10.16 -7.84
C ILE A 3 27.43 9.71 -6.39
N SER A 4 28.44 9.39 -5.58
CA SER A 4 28.24 8.81 -4.23
C SER A 4 27.97 9.80 -3.10
N SER A 5 28.09 11.12 -3.33
CA SER A 5 27.83 12.12 -2.28
C SER A 5 26.38 12.60 -2.25
N LEU A 6 25.61 12.41 -3.33
CA LEU A 6 24.22 12.85 -3.42
C LEU A 6 23.27 11.88 -2.68
N SER A 7 23.53 10.57 -2.74
CA SER A 7 22.72 9.56 -2.05
C SER A 7 22.86 9.59 -0.52
N ARG A 8 24.05 9.89 0.00
CA ARG A 8 24.25 10.13 1.45
C ARG A 8 23.49 11.36 1.94
N ALA A 9 23.37 12.40 1.12
CA ALA A 9 22.62 13.61 1.48
C ALA A 9 21.12 13.33 1.56
N ILE A 10 20.56 12.53 0.65
CA ILE A 10 19.13 12.19 0.62
C ILE A 10 18.72 11.39 1.87
N TRP A 11 19.51 10.38 2.27
CA TRP A 11 19.21 9.58 3.47
C TRP A 11 19.47 10.32 4.79
N THR A 12 20.50 11.17 4.84
CA THR A 12 20.76 11.99 6.03
C THR A 12 19.69 13.08 6.18
N VAL A 13 19.17 13.64 5.07
CA VAL A 13 18.07 14.61 5.09
C VAL A 13 16.73 13.95 5.43
N LEU A 14 16.44 12.73 4.96
CA LEU A 14 15.26 11.97 5.39
C LEU A 14 15.31 11.63 6.88
N ALA A 15 16.43 11.07 7.37
CA ALA A 15 16.58 10.76 8.79
C ALA A 15 16.53 12.00 9.70
N THR A 16 17.01 13.16 9.21
CA THR A 16 16.98 14.42 9.97
C THR A 16 15.62 15.12 9.89
N MET A 17 14.89 15.04 8.77
CA MET A 17 13.50 15.54 8.67
C MET A 17 12.53 14.72 9.50
N ILE A 18 12.72 13.40 9.58
CA ILE A 18 11.95 12.50 10.45
C ILE A 18 12.20 12.85 11.94
N LEU A 19 13.44 13.15 12.33
CA LEU A 19 13.75 13.59 13.69
C LEU A 19 13.20 14.99 14.03
N ILE A 20 13.16 15.91 13.07
CA ILE A 20 12.66 17.28 13.28
C ILE A 20 11.13 17.30 13.45
N PHE A 21 10.39 16.42 12.77
CA PHE A 21 8.95 16.29 12.98
C PHE A 21 8.59 15.74 14.37
N VAL A 22 9.41 14.84 14.92
CA VAL A 22 9.24 14.30 16.28
C VAL A 22 9.48 15.36 17.37
N VAL A 23 10.32 16.37 17.12
CA VAL A 23 10.67 17.40 18.11
C VAL A 23 9.82 18.68 17.98
N ALA A 24 9.18 18.94 16.84
CA ALA A 24 8.44 20.18 16.59
C ALA A 24 6.93 20.14 16.90
N CYS A 25 6.34 18.97 17.19
CA CYS A 25 4.95 18.88 17.68
C CYS A 25 4.90 18.86 19.20
N GLY A 26 5.36 19.95 19.82
CA GLY A 26 5.03 20.26 21.21
C GLY A 26 3.62 20.84 21.28
N SER A 27 2.74 20.18 22.04
CA SER A 27 1.36 20.56 22.42
C SER A 27 0.25 20.35 21.37
N SER A 28 -0.27 19.12 21.31
CA SER A 28 -1.69 18.86 21.05
C SER A 28 -2.41 18.57 22.38
N PRO A 29 -3.69 18.93 22.54
CA PRO A 29 -4.42 18.78 23.81
C PRO A 29 -4.68 17.31 24.16
N GLU A 30 -4.69 17.01 25.47
CA GLU A 30 -4.96 15.70 26.05
C GLU A 30 -6.25 15.07 25.51
N PRO A 31 -6.26 13.78 25.16
CA PRO A 31 -7.49 13.05 24.88
C PRO A 31 -8.36 12.95 26.14
N PRO A 32 -9.71 12.88 26.03
CA PRO A 32 -10.58 12.79 27.18
C PRO A 32 -10.30 11.54 28.01
N ALA A 33 -10.29 11.69 29.33
CA ALA A 33 -10.01 10.62 30.28
C ALA A 33 -11.04 9.48 30.18
N LEU A 34 -10.56 8.25 30.06
CA LEU A 34 -11.35 7.03 30.22
C LEU A 34 -11.87 6.91 31.67
N PRO A 35 -13.05 6.31 31.89
CA PRO A 35 -13.62 6.13 33.23
C PRO A 35 -12.72 5.26 34.12
N THR A 36 -12.69 5.58 35.41
CA THR A 36 -11.82 4.95 36.42
C THR A 36 -12.37 3.59 36.88
N GLU A 37 -11.46 2.66 37.22
CA GLU A 37 -11.70 1.24 37.56
C GLU A 37 -12.55 0.94 38.81
N ASP A 38 -13.31 1.90 39.35
CA ASP A 38 -14.10 1.69 40.59
C ASP A 38 -15.54 1.17 40.34
N GLU A 39 -15.89 0.74 39.12
CA GLU A 39 -17.23 0.20 38.78
C GLU A 39 -17.26 -1.23 38.22
N LEU A 40 -16.20 -2.04 38.40
CA LEU A 40 -16.24 -3.47 38.03
C LEU A 40 -15.70 -4.33 39.18
N SER A 41 -16.60 -4.96 39.94
CA SER A 41 -16.24 -5.98 40.93
C SER A 41 -15.80 -7.27 40.23
N PRO A 42 -14.59 -7.82 40.50
CA PRO A 42 -14.18 -9.10 39.94
C PRO A 42 -14.82 -10.29 40.68
N PRO A 43 -15.11 -11.41 39.99
CA PRO A 43 -15.59 -12.64 40.63
C PRO A 43 -14.49 -13.36 41.42
N PRO A 44 -14.83 -14.15 42.46
CA PRO A 44 -13.85 -14.77 43.35
C PRO A 44 -13.08 -15.94 42.70
N PRO A 45 -11.82 -16.19 43.10
CA PRO A 45 -10.95 -17.19 42.48
C PRO A 45 -11.34 -18.63 42.81
N ALA A 46 -11.25 -19.50 41.82
CA ALA A 46 -11.44 -20.95 41.94
C ALA A 46 -10.27 -21.62 42.68
N GLN A 47 -10.62 -22.57 43.54
CA GLN A 47 -9.71 -23.32 44.44
C GLN A 47 -8.87 -24.36 43.68
N GLN A 48 -7.55 -24.40 43.95
CA GLN A 48 -6.66 -25.48 43.51
C GLN A 48 -6.80 -26.74 44.40
N PRO A 49 -6.83 -27.96 43.83
CA PRO A 49 -6.66 -29.20 44.58
C PRO A 49 -5.18 -29.63 44.70
N PRO A 50 -4.84 -30.50 45.68
CA PRO A 50 -3.53 -30.49 46.35
C PRO A 50 -2.43 -31.32 45.68
N THR A 51 -1.20 -30.93 46.04
CA THR A 51 0.09 -31.56 45.79
C THR A 51 0.23 -32.94 46.43
N ASN A 52 0.87 -33.87 45.73
CA ASN A 52 1.39 -35.12 46.30
C ASN A 52 2.87 -35.28 46.00
N THR A 53 3.67 -35.18 47.05
CA THR A 53 5.09 -35.55 47.10
C THR A 53 5.22 -36.96 47.69
N PRO A 54 6.11 -37.81 47.16
CA PRO A 54 6.73 -38.85 47.98
C PRO A 54 8.27 -38.72 48.06
N THR A 55 8.76 -38.83 49.29
CA THR A 55 10.18 -38.85 49.72
C THR A 55 10.79 -40.28 49.60
N PRO A 56 12.12 -40.48 49.71
CA PRO A 56 12.89 -41.54 49.04
C PRO A 56 13.42 -42.67 49.94
N ARG A 57 13.87 -43.79 49.32
CA ARG A 57 15.07 -44.65 49.65
C ARG A 57 15.00 -46.05 49.01
N PRO A 58 16.07 -46.89 49.04
CA PRO A 58 17.53 -46.65 49.09
C PRO A 58 18.32 -47.42 48.01
N THR A 59 19.59 -47.05 47.85
CA THR A 59 20.65 -47.75 47.07
C THR A 59 21.06 -49.10 47.67
N PRO A 60 21.69 -49.95 46.86
CA PRO A 60 22.93 -50.60 47.27
C PRO A 60 24.09 -50.37 46.28
N SER A 61 25.27 -50.22 46.85
CA SER A 61 26.61 -50.23 46.27
C SER A 61 26.93 -51.55 45.53
N ASP A 62 27.71 -51.49 44.44
CA ASP A 62 29.08 -52.02 44.45
C ASP A 62 29.92 -51.55 43.26
N SER A 63 31.23 -51.60 43.49
CA SER A 63 32.44 -51.22 42.77
C SER A 63 32.61 -51.53 41.28
N GLY A 64 33.44 -50.71 40.62
CA GLY A 64 34.22 -51.13 39.45
C GLY A 64 34.75 -49.95 38.62
N GLU A 65 36.03 -49.60 38.81
CA GLU A 65 36.80 -48.66 37.99
C GLU A 65 36.92 -49.13 36.53
N GLU A 66 36.84 -48.19 35.58
CA GLU A 66 37.84 -47.98 34.51
C GLU A 66 37.39 -46.81 33.61
N GLU A 67 38.21 -45.75 33.55
CA GLU A 67 38.13 -44.73 32.48
C GLU A 67 38.54 -45.36 31.14
N PRO A 68 37.84 -45.00 30.06
CA PRO A 68 38.55 -44.72 28.83
C PRO A 68 38.12 -43.38 28.24
N THR A 69 39.14 -42.52 28.10
CA THR A 69 39.39 -41.64 26.95
C THR A 69 38.19 -40.98 26.29
N ALA A 70 38.12 -39.67 26.46
CA ALA A 70 37.34 -38.73 25.68
C ALA A 70 37.34 -39.07 24.17
N VAL A 71 36.21 -39.61 23.71
CA VAL A 71 35.72 -39.38 22.35
C VAL A 71 34.85 -38.13 22.47
N PRO A 72 35.05 -37.06 21.68
CA PRO A 72 34.04 -36.03 21.56
C PRO A 72 32.78 -36.74 21.06
N THR A 73 31.86 -36.99 21.98
CA THR A 73 30.49 -37.41 21.67
C THR A 73 30.00 -36.44 20.62
N ALA A 74 29.56 -36.96 19.48
CA ALA A 74 28.84 -36.20 18.48
C ALA A 74 27.89 -35.25 19.22
N VAL A 75 28.04 -33.96 18.95
CA VAL A 75 27.04 -32.97 19.35
C VAL A 75 25.72 -33.60 18.93
N SER A 76 24.87 -33.86 19.91
CA SER A 76 23.57 -34.48 19.67
C SER A 76 22.93 -33.80 18.47
N ASP A 77 22.39 -34.59 17.54
CA ASP A 77 21.43 -34.16 16.53
C ASP A 77 20.18 -33.60 17.25
N ARG A 78 20.34 -32.47 17.95
CA ARG A 78 19.21 -31.59 18.25
C ARG A 78 18.79 -31.13 16.88
N GLU A 79 17.60 -31.55 16.49
CA GLU A 79 16.86 -31.00 15.37
C GLU A 79 17.06 -29.48 15.38
N TYR A 80 17.70 -28.98 14.33
CA TYR A 80 18.02 -27.57 14.21
C TYR A 80 16.70 -26.79 14.17
N ASP A 81 16.54 -25.86 15.10
CA ASP A 81 15.34 -25.05 15.25
C ASP A 81 15.63 -23.64 14.73
N SER A 82 15.14 -23.34 13.52
CA SER A 82 15.25 -22.02 12.86
C SER A 82 14.60 -20.88 13.66
N VAL A 83 13.71 -21.17 14.62
CA VAL A 83 13.10 -20.14 15.47
C VAL A 83 14.13 -19.48 16.39
N LEU A 84 15.11 -20.24 16.87
CA LEU A 84 16.14 -19.72 17.76
C LEU A 84 17.06 -18.67 17.10
N PRO A 85 17.70 -18.92 15.93
CA PRO A 85 18.49 -17.91 15.24
C PRO A 85 17.64 -16.72 14.82
N MET A 86 16.41 -16.92 14.31
CA MET A 86 15.50 -15.83 13.99
C MET A 86 15.23 -14.93 15.20
N SER A 87 14.89 -15.52 16.35
CA SER A 87 14.62 -14.79 17.60
C SER A 87 15.83 -13.97 18.04
N LYS A 88 17.04 -14.53 17.92
CA LYS A 88 18.29 -13.83 18.22
C LYS A 88 18.54 -12.64 17.27
N ILE A 89 18.29 -12.81 15.97
CA ILE A 89 18.41 -11.75 14.96
C ILE A 89 17.46 -10.59 15.29
N PHE A 90 16.17 -10.87 15.49
CA PHE A 90 15.20 -9.87 15.88
C PHE A 90 15.58 -9.18 17.19
N GLN A 91 15.93 -9.94 18.24
CA GLN A 91 16.27 -9.37 19.55
C GLN A 91 17.52 -8.49 19.48
N GLY A 92 18.57 -8.95 18.81
CA GLY A 92 19.83 -8.20 18.67
C GLY A 92 19.62 -6.88 17.95
N ILE A 93 18.94 -6.91 16.79
CA ILE A 93 18.65 -5.70 16.01
C ILE A 93 17.71 -4.77 16.77
N SER A 94 16.60 -5.27 17.32
CA SER A 94 15.64 -4.48 18.10
C SER A 94 16.31 -3.72 19.24
N SER A 95 17.20 -4.39 19.98
CA SER A 95 17.87 -3.78 21.14
C SER A 95 18.73 -2.56 20.78
N THR A 96 19.23 -2.50 19.54
CA THR A 96 19.99 -1.35 19.02
C THR A 96 19.12 -0.30 18.34
N VAL A 97 18.00 -0.71 17.72
CA VAL A 97 17.06 0.19 17.05
C VAL A 97 16.29 1.02 18.08
N PHE A 98 15.79 0.37 19.13
CA PHE A 98 14.96 1.01 20.16
C PHE A 98 15.77 1.57 21.35
N ASN A 99 17.11 1.57 21.25
CA ASN A 99 18.03 2.09 22.27
C ASN A 99 17.73 1.54 23.67
N ASP A 100 17.63 0.20 23.78
CA ASP A 100 17.43 -0.47 25.06
C ASP A 100 18.49 -0.04 26.08
N LEU A 101 18.17 -0.14 27.37
CA LEU A 101 19.12 0.18 28.46
C LEU A 101 20.40 -0.69 28.42
N SER A 102 20.36 -1.83 27.74
CA SER A 102 21.50 -2.73 27.56
C SER A 102 21.44 -3.37 26.17
N PRO A 103 21.80 -2.64 25.10
CA PRO A 103 21.76 -3.16 23.74
C PRO A 103 22.69 -4.37 23.60
N ASN A 104 22.25 -5.38 22.87
CA ASN A 104 23.00 -6.62 22.69
C ASN A 104 23.04 -7.05 21.21
N PRO A 105 23.78 -6.33 20.35
CA PRO A 105 23.93 -6.69 18.94
C PRO A 105 24.60 -8.05 18.72
N GLN A 106 25.30 -8.59 19.73
CA GLN A 106 25.92 -9.91 19.65
C GLN A 106 24.89 -11.01 19.40
N LEU A 107 23.65 -10.85 19.88
CA LEU A 107 22.59 -11.80 19.56
C LEU A 107 22.35 -11.89 18.05
N ALA A 108 22.32 -10.76 17.34
CA ALA A 108 22.12 -10.77 15.90
C ALA A 108 23.27 -11.46 15.17
N LEU A 109 24.52 -11.17 15.57
CA LEU A 109 25.72 -11.82 15.04
C LEU A 109 25.67 -13.34 15.28
N ASP A 110 25.35 -13.79 16.50
CA ASP A 110 25.24 -15.20 16.85
C ASP A 110 24.11 -15.91 16.08
N GLY A 111 23.01 -15.22 15.83
CA GLY A 111 21.88 -15.74 15.05
C GLY A 111 22.25 -15.93 13.59
N MET A 112 22.90 -14.93 12.98
CA MET A 112 23.38 -14.98 11.60
C MET A 112 24.49 -16.03 11.41
N GLU A 113 25.47 -16.10 12.31
CA GLU A 113 26.50 -17.16 12.31
C GLU A 113 25.86 -18.56 12.38
N SER A 114 24.89 -18.74 13.28
CA SER A 114 24.17 -20.01 13.40
C SER A 114 23.41 -20.39 12.13
N ALA A 115 22.88 -19.40 11.40
CA ALA A 115 22.23 -19.61 10.11
C ALA A 115 23.24 -20.09 9.06
N ARG A 116 24.38 -19.41 8.94
CA ARG A 116 25.45 -19.75 8.00
C ARG A 116 26.00 -21.15 8.24
N LEU A 117 26.31 -21.49 9.50
CA LEU A 117 26.84 -22.82 9.87
C LEU A 117 25.90 -23.97 9.53
N GLN A 118 24.59 -23.72 9.49
CA GLN A 118 23.56 -24.73 9.22
C GLN A 118 23.02 -24.66 7.79
N GLY A 119 23.42 -23.65 7.01
CA GLY A 119 22.89 -23.40 5.67
C GLY A 119 21.39 -23.04 5.69
N ASP A 120 20.92 -22.38 6.75
CA ASP A 120 19.50 -22.08 6.95
C ASP A 120 19.03 -20.90 6.09
N LYS A 121 18.53 -21.24 4.90
CA LYS A 121 17.97 -20.28 3.95
C LYS A 121 16.73 -19.54 4.45
N SER A 122 16.01 -20.07 5.45
CA SER A 122 14.83 -19.38 5.99
C SER A 122 15.19 -18.05 6.69
N MET A 123 16.46 -17.84 7.06
CA MET A 123 16.92 -16.57 7.63
C MET A 123 17.06 -15.44 6.59
N VAL A 124 17.09 -15.75 5.30
CA VAL A 124 17.25 -14.75 4.24
C VAL A 124 16.14 -13.68 4.30
N PRO A 125 14.84 -13.99 4.25
CA PRO A 125 13.78 -12.98 4.40
C PRO A 125 13.85 -12.25 5.75
N VAL A 126 14.23 -12.92 6.84
CA VAL A 126 14.38 -12.32 8.17
C VAL A 126 15.41 -11.19 8.14
N ILE A 127 16.59 -11.48 7.58
CA ILE A 127 17.69 -10.52 7.50
C ILE A 127 17.33 -9.38 6.55
N VAL A 128 16.75 -9.67 5.38
CA VAL A 128 16.34 -8.64 4.41
C VAL A 128 15.29 -7.70 4.99
N THR A 129 14.31 -8.20 5.74
CA THR A 129 13.31 -7.35 6.43
C THR A 129 13.95 -6.39 7.43
N LEU A 130 14.92 -6.86 8.21
CA LEU A 130 15.54 -6.07 9.27
C LEU A 130 16.68 -5.17 8.76
N MET A 131 17.22 -5.45 7.57
CA MET A 131 18.38 -4.79 6.98
C MET A 131 18.30 -3.26 6.98
N ARG A 132 17.12 -2.68 6.68
CA ARG A 132 16.90 -1.23 6.65
C ARG A 132 17.03 -0.54 8.01
N PHE A 133 16.87 -1.30 9.09
CA PHE A 133 16.87 -0.80 10.45
C PHE A 133 18.25 -0.94 11.13
N ILE A 134 19.17 -1.70 10.52
CA ILE A 134 20.48 -1.94 11.08
C ILE A 134 21.28 -0.63 11.12
N ASN A 135 21.55 -0.12 12.32
CA ASN A 135 22.32 1.11 12.55
C ASN A 135 23.76 0.85 13.03
N ARG A 136 24.19 -0.42 13.05
CA ARG A 136 25.53 -0.86 13.45
C ARG A 136 26.26 -1.47 12.26
N LEU A 137 27.42 -0.92 11.91
CA LEU A 137 28.18 -1.35 10.74
C LEU A 137 28.54 -2.84 10.81
N GLU A 138 28.97 -3.32 11.97
CA GLU A 138 29.35 -4.71 12.19
C GLU A 138 28.19 -5.69 11.99
N VAL A 139 26.95 -5.29 12.35
CA VAL A 139 25.75 -6.11 12.15
C VAL A 139 25.34 -6.09 10.67
N PHE A 140 25.51 -4.95 10.00
CA PHE A 140 25.19 -4.81 8.59
C PHE A 140 26.15 -5.61 7.70
N GLU A 141 27.45 -5.57 8.00
CA GLU A 141 28.47 -6.37 7.31
C GLU A 141 28.20 -7.87 7.48
N GLU A 142 27.82 -8.31 8.69
CA GLU A 142 27.45 -9.71 8.94
C GLU A 142 26.16 -10.11 8.21
N ALA A 143 25.18 -9.21 8.12
CA ALA A 143 23.96 -9.43 7.35
C ALA A 143 24.27 -9.66 5.87
N ILE A 144 25.09 -8.80 5.24
CA ILE A 144 25.51 -8.98 3.84
C ILE A 144 26.30 -10.28 3.65
N LEU A 145 27.24 -10.60 4.54
CA LEU A 145 27.99 -11.86 4.48
C LEU A 145 27.03 -13.07 4.51
N THR A 146 26.05 -13.05 5.39
CA THR A 146 25.05 -14.11 5.55
C THR A 146 24.15 -14.25 4.35
N LEU A 147 23.67 -13.14 3.81
CA LEU A 147 22.87 -13.16 2.58
C LEU A 147 23.69 -13.73 1.42
N ASN A 148 24.94 -13.29 1.24
CA ASN A 148 25.81 -13.80 0.18
C ASN A 148 26.10 -15.31 0.31
N GLU A 149 26.42 -15.80 1.51
CA GLU A 149 26.74 -17.23 1.74
C GLU A 149 25.51 -18.14 1.56
N LEU A 150 24.34 -17.73 2.05
CA LEU A 150 23.13 -18.56 1.99
C LEU A 150 22.47 -18.58 0.60
N THR A 151 22.65 -17.52 -0.18
CA THR A 151 21.97 -17.35 -1.48
C THR A 151 22.89 -17.51 -2.69
N GLY A 152 24.20 -17.29 -2.51
CA GLY A 152 25.16 -17.18 -3.61
C GLY A 152 25.01 -15.90 -4.44
N GLN A 153 24.21 -14.93 -4.02
CA GLN A 153 24.04 -13.63 -4.70
C GLN A 153 24.97 -12.57 -4.11
N ASP A 154 25.17 -11.47 -4.85
CA ASP A 154 25.87 -10.26 -4.37
C ASP A 154 25.22 -9.02 -5.01
N PHE A 155 24.40 -8.32 -4.23
CA PHE A 155 23.75 -7.08 -4.65
C PHE A 155 24.46 -5.82 -4.13
N GLY A 156 25.65 -5.96 -3.54
CA GLY A 156 26.44 -4.88 -2.99
C GLY A 156 26.47 -4.83 -1.46
N THR A 157 27.33 -3.96 -0.94
CA THR A 157 27.71 -3.90 0.48
C THR A 157 27.25 -2.61 1.17
N THR A 158 26.29 -1.92 0.59
CA THR A 158 25.78 -0.63 1.05
C THR A 158 24.25 -0.68 1.23
N PRO A 159 23.66 0.18 2.08
CA PRO A 159 22.20 0.11 2.37
C PRO A 159 21.29 0.26 1.14
N ASP A 160 21.76 0.87 0.06
CA ASP A 160 21.05 0.97 -1.23
C ASP A 160 20.94 -0.37 -1.98
N ALA A 161 21.57 -1.45 -1.50
CA ALA A 161 21.37 -2.81 -2.00
C ALA A 161 20.04 -3.43 -1.52
N TRP A 162 19.42 -2.87 -0.47
CA TRP A 162 18.22 -3.45 0.13
C TRP A 162 17.06 -3.68 -0.87
N PRO A 163 16.69 -2.74 -1.77
CA PRO A 163 15.64 -2.99 -2.75
C PRO A 163 15.91 -4.21 -3.64
N ALA A 164 17.16 -4.40 -4.08
CA ALA A 164 17.53 -5.55 -4.91
C ALA A 164 17.44 -6.88 -4.14
N TRP A 165 17.87 -6.88 -2.86
CA TRP A 165 17.67 -8.03 -1.99
C TRP A 165 16.19 -8.37 -1.79
N PHE A 166 15.37 -7.36 -1.52
CA PHE A 166 13.94 -7.55 -1.31
C PHE A 166 13.26 -8.09 -2.57
N GLU A 167 13.56 -7.52 -3.73
CA GLU A 167 12.99 -7.98 -4.99
C GLU A 167 13.40 -9.42 -5.32
N TRP A 168 14.67 -9.75 -5.10
CA TRP A 168 15.16 -11.10 -5.31
C TRP A 168 14.52 -12.12 -4.36
N VAL A 169 14.36 -11.78 -3.07
CA VAL A 169 13.69 -12.68 -2.12
C VAL A 169 12.22 -12.86 -2.50
N GLY A 170 11.50 -11.79 -2.87
CA GLY A 170 10.12 -11.87 -3.33
C GLY A 170 9.96 -12.84 -4.51
N ALA A 171 10.83 -12.74 -5.52
CA ALA A 171 10.84 -13.61 -6.69
C ALA A 171 11.28 -15.06 -6.40
N ASN A 172 11.85 -15.34 -5.22
CA ASN A 172 12.36 -16.67 -4.84
C ASN A 172 11.76 -17.16 -3.50
N LEU A 173 10.64 -16.59 -3.06
CA LEU A 173 10.15 -16.80 -1.69
C LEU A 173 9.84 -18.28 -1.39
N ASP A 174 9.45 -19.07 -2.39
CA ASP A 174 9.21 -20.51 -2.24
C ASP A 174 10.44 -21.29 -1.76
N ASP A 175 11.65 -20.87 -2.17
CA ASP A 175 12.92 -21.48 -1.76
C ASP A 175 13.50 -20.86 -0.48
N TYR A 176 12.95 -19.72 -0.04
CA TYR A 176 13.45 -18.92 1.08
C TYR A 176 12.32 -18.53 2.03
N ARG A 177 11.38 -19.44 2.30
CA ARG A 177 10.27 -19.18 3.23
C ARG A 177 10.80 -18.87 4.64
N PRO A 178 10.30 -17.82 5.30
CA PRO A 178 10.71 -17.52 6.67
C PRO A 178 10.25 -18.64 7.63
N PRO A 179 10.88 -18.78 8.80
CA PRO A 179 10.47 -19.78 9.80
C PRO A 179 9.08 -19.49 10.36
N ASP A 180 8.46 -20.53 10.92
CA ASP A 180 7.33 -20.41 11.82
C ASP A 180 7.66 -19.39 12.93
N GLY A 181 6.71 -18.54 13.30
CA GLY A 181 6.96 -17.48 14.28
C GLY A 181 7.44 -16.14 13.67
N TYR A 182 7.73 -16.09 12.36
CA TYR A 182 8.18 -14.85 11.72
C TYR A 182 7.14 -13.71 11.78
N PRO A 183 5.85 -13.92 11.43
CA PRO A 183 4.84 -12.86 11.53
C PRO A 183 4.73 -12.28 12.95
N GLN A 184 4.81 -13.14 13.98
CA GLN A 184 4.78 -12.80 15.40
C GLN A 184 5.91 -11.82 15.75
N LEU A 185 7.14 -12.16 15.34
CA LEU A 185 8.33 -11.36 15.61
C LEU A 185 8.34 -10.07 14.80
N LYS A 186 7.88 -10.10 13.55
CA LYS A 186 7.71 -8.90 12.72
C LYS A 186 6.68 -7.96 13.32
N ARG A 187 5.50 -8.46 13.73
CA ARG A 187 4.48 -7.69 14.46
C ARG A 187 5.08 -7.03 15.70
N ARG A 188 5.79 -7.78 16.53
CA ARG A 188 6.43 -7.24 17.74
C ARG A 188 7.47 -6.16 17.43
N PHE A 189 8.27 -6.37 16.38
CA PHE A 189 9.24 -5.38 15.92
C PHE A 189 8.54 -4.09 15.49
N LEU A 190 7.51 -4.19 14.66
CA LEU A 190 6.72 -3.05 14.19
C LEU A 190 6.03 -2.34 15.35
N ALA A 191 5.40 -3.06 16.28
CA ALA A 191 4.83 -2.47 17.50
C ALA A 191 5.85 -1.72 18.37
N GLY A 192 7.14 -2.11 18.31
CA GLY A 192 8.24 -1.36 18.93
C GLY A 192 8.52 0.00 18.28
N ILE A 193 8.20 0.16 16.99
CA ILE A 193 8.30 1.44 16.27
C ILE A 193 7.17 2.37 16.72
N HIS A 194 5.93 1.87 16.75
CA HIS A 194 4.77 2.63 17.22
C HIS A 194 3.71 1.68 17.79
N PRO A 195 3.17 1.95 19.00
CA PRO A 195 2.23 1.05 19.67
C PRO A 195 0.92 0.84 18.88
N GLY A 196 0.50 1.80 18.06
CA GLY A 196 -0.70 1.67 17.22
C GLY A 196 -0.66 0.51 16.22
N PHE A 197 0.53 -0.01 15.88
CA PHE A 197 0.63 -1.19 15.02
C PHE A 197 0.23 -2.49 15.72
N GLU A 198 0.20 -2.53 17.05
CA GLU A 198 -0.20 -3.73 17.79
C GLU A 198 -1.65 -4.12 17.46
N GLN A 199 -2.54 -3.13 17.35
CA GLN A 199 -3.95 -3.31 17.01
C GLN A 199 -4.14 -3.62 15.52
N LEU A 200 -3.46 -2.88 14.62
CA LEU A 200 -3.61 -3.08 13.16
C LEU A 200 -3.10 -4.42 12.67
N LEU A 201 -2.13 -5.00 13.37
CA LEU A 201 -1.58 -6.32 13.05
C LEU A 201 -2.19 -7.40 13.94
N ASP A 202 -3.37 -7.15 14.52
CA ASP A 202 -4.12 -8.22 15.16
C ASP A 202 -4.65 -9.22 14.12
N GLY A 203 -4.57 -10.51 14.42
CA GLY A 203 -4.86 -11.56 13.45
C GLY A 203 -3.79 -11.75 12.36
N TYR A 204 -2.63 -11.07 12.43
CA TYR A 204 -1.57 -11.16 11.42
C TYR A 204 -1.04 -12.58 11.17
N GLU A 205 -1.21 -13.48 12.13
CA GLU A 205 -0.70 -14.85 12.06
C GLU A 205 -1.75 -15.80 11.45
N GLU A 206 -3.02 -15.59 11.78
CA GLU A 206 -4.11 -16.49 11.43
C GLU A 206 -4.82 -16.07 10.13
N THR A 207 -4.88 -14.76 9.88
CA THR A 207 -5.80 -14.18 8.89
C THR A 207 -5.07 -13.50 7.73
N SER A 208 -3.73 -13.45 7.70
CA SER A 208 -3.00 -12.82 6.59
C SER A 208 -3.29 -13.52 5.26
N ARG A 209 -3.83 -12.79 4.29
CA ARG A 209 -4.10 -13.21 2.91
C ARG A 209 -3.04 -12.74 1.92
N ILE A 210 -2.03 -12.02 2.43
CA ILE A 210 -0.82 -11.60 1.71
C ILE A 210 0.41 -12.11 2.46
N GLU A 211 1.55 -12.18 1.76
CA GLU A 211 2.80 -12.67 2.33
C GLU A 211 3.36 -11.70 3.38
N PRO A 212 3.51 -12.11 4.66
CA PRO A 212 4.02 -11.26 5.72
C PRO A 212 5.40 -10.65 5.43
N PHE A 213 6.23 -11.31 4.63
CA PHE A 213 7.52 -10.79 4.20
C PHE A 213 7.36 -9.49 3.38
N GLU A 214 6.38 -9.44 2.49
CA GLU A 214 6.19 -8.35 1.54
C GLU A 214 5.60 -7.06 2.15
N ILE A 215 5.13 -7.11 3.40
CA ILE A 215 4.55 -5.94 4.08
C ILE A 215 5.66 -5.04 4.62
N GLU A 216 5.73 -3.82 4.14
CA GLU A 216 6.76 -2.87 4.50
C GLU A 216 6.19 -1.68 5.28
N TRP A 217 6.95 -1.20 6.27
CA TRP A 217 6.62 0.05 6.96
C TRP A 217 7.03 1.25 6.09
N GLY A 218 6.06 2.12 5.79
CA GLY A 218 6.19 3.29 4.95
C GLY A 218 6.92 4.48 5.58
N GLY A 219 7.23 4.42 6.89
CA GLY A 219 7.94 5.48 7.61
C GLY A 219 7.04 6.40 8.46
N VAL A 220 5.74 6.10 8.56
CA VAL A 220 4.76 6.87 9.36
C VAL A 220 3.98 5.95 10.29
N ALA A 221 3.51 6.47 11.42
CA ALA A 221 2.56 5.77 12.28
C ALA A 221 1.19 5.63 11.59
N PRO A 222 0.26 4.81 12.13
CA PRO A 222 -1.14 4.85 11.72
C PRO A 222 -1.67 6.29 11.77
N ASP A 223 -2.35 6.71 10.69
CA ASP A 223 -2.81 8.09 10.44
C ASP A 223 -1.71 9.17 10.55
N GLY A 224 -0.44 8.79 10.46
CA GLY A 224 0.69 9.73 10.42
C GLY A 224 0.73 10.56 9.13
N ILE A 225 0.04 10.08 8.09
CA ILE A 225 -0.46 10.89 6.97
C ILE A 225 -1.98 11.04 7.23
N PRO A 226 -2.42 12.19 7.78
CA PRO A 226 -3.76 12.31 8.31
C PRO A 226 -4.80 12.24 7.18
N PRO A 227 -5.75 11.29 7.21
CA PRO A 227 -6.88 11.30 6.28
C PRO A 227 -7.75 12.54 6.52
N LEU A 228 -8.42 13.01 5.47
CA LEU A 228 -9.43 14.05 5.59
C LEU A 228 -10.75 13.43 6.03
N GLU A 229 -11.41 14.05 7.01
CA GLU A 229 -12.71 13.61 7.53
C GLU A 229 -13.76 14.68 7.25
N ASN A 230 -14.72 14.37 6.37
CA ASN A 230 -15.73 15.31 5.86
C ASN A 230 -15.13 16.68 5.50
N PRO A 231 -14.11 16.72 4.62
CA PRO A 231 -13.38 17.94 4.35
C PRO A 231 -14.32 19.04 3.80
N PRO A 232 -14.14 20.30 4.23
CA PRO A 232 -14.93 21.40 3.69
C PRO A 232 -14.68 21.52 2.19
N ASN A 233 -15.75 21.79 1.45
CA ASN A 233 -15.72 22.03 0.02
C ASN A 233 -16.41 23.37 -0.32
N ILE A 234 -16.06 23.91 -1.46
CA ILE A 234 -16.55 25.20 -1.98
C ILE A 234 -17.06 25.01 -3.42
N PRO A 235 -17.93 25.91 -3.91
CA PRO A 235 -18.33 25.92 -5.31
C PRO A 235 -17.12 26.14 -6.24
N ALA A 236 -17.18 25.58 -7.46
CA ALA A 236 -16.13 25.73 -8.47
C ALA A 236 -15.78 27.18 -8.83
N GLU A 237 -16.71 28.12 -8.67
CA GLU A 237 -16.51 29.55 -8.93
C GLU A 237 -15.69 30.26 -7.85
N GLU A 238 -15.60 29.70 -6.63
CA GLU A 238 -14.84 30.25 -5.51
C GLU A 238 -13.42 29.67 -5.42
N ALA A 239 -13.09 28.70 -6.27
CA ALA A 239 -11.83 27.96 -6.28
C ALA A 239 -10.69 28.72 -6.97
N ASP A 240 -10.47 29.98 -6.58
CA ASP A 240 -9.45 30.88 -7.16
C ASP A 240 -8.00 30.43 -6.94
N TYR A 241 -7.79 29.42 -6.07
CA TYR A 241 -6.48 28.88 -5.75
C TYR A 241 -5.98 27.83 -6.76
N LEU A 242 -6.86 27.33 -7.62
CA LEU A 242 -6.64 26.18 -8.49
C LEU A 242 -6.57 26.62 -9.96
N GLU A 243 -5.41 26.42 -10.56
CA GLU A 243 -5.15 26.73 -11.98
C GLU A 243 -5.68 25.62 -12.90
N SER A 244 -6.02 25.96 -14.13
CA SER A 244 -6.72 25.04 -15.05
C SER A 244 -5.92 23.77 -15.38
N HIS A 245 -4.58 23.80 -15.37
CA HIS A 245 -3.73 22.65 -15.68
C HIS A 245 -3.51 21.71 -14.49
N GLU A 246 -3.89 22.13 -13.28
CA GLU A 246 -3.66 21.32 -12.09
C GLU A 246 -4.54 20.09 -12.08
N ARG A 247 -3.99 18.98 -11.60
CA ARG A 247 -4.70 17.71 -11.59
C ARG A 247 -5.66 17.60 -10.42
N VAL A 248 -6.81 16.99 -10.69
CA VAL A 248 -7.85 16.66 -9.71
C VAL A 248 -8.32 15.22 -9.93
N PHE A 249 -8.72 14.55 -8.85
CA PHE A 249 -9.65 13.43 -8.97
C PHE A 249 -11.07 13.99 -9.04
N GLY A 250 -11.80 13.67 -10.10
CA GLY A 250 -13.22 13.93 -10.23
C GLY A 250 -14.04 12.70 -9.86
N VAL A 251 -15.03 12.87 -8.99
CA VAL A 251 -15.97 11.82 -8.57
C VAL A 251 -17.38 12.36 -8.74
N SER A 252 -18.26 11.51 -9.29
CA SER A 252 -19.67 11.83 -9.56
C SER A 252 -20.57 10.75 -9.00
N ILE A 253 -21.50 11.10 -8.11
CA ILE A 253 -22.42 10.15 -7.49
C ILE A 253 -23.81 10.80 -7.42
N ASN A 254 -24.82 10.10 -7.92
CA ASN A 254 -26.23 10.54 -7.88
C ASN A 254 -26.47 11.97 -8.41
N GLY A 255 -25.68 12.39 -9.41
CA GLY A 255 -25.76 13.73 -10.01
C GLY A 255 -25.11 14.86 -9.21
N GLU A 256 -24.36 14.55 -8.15
CA GLU A 256 -23.46 15.49 -7.49
C GLU A 256 -22.01 15.22 -7.90
N HIS A 257 -21.26 16.30 -8.15
CA HIS A 257 -19.89 16.27 -8.63
C HIS A 257 -18.93 16.91 -7.62
N ARG A 258 -17.79 16.27 -7.38
CA ARG A 258 -16.73 16.81 -6.53
C ARG A 258 -15.34 16.58 -7.10
N ALA A 259 -14.52 17.63 -7.06
CA ALA A 259 -13.11 17.59 -7.37
C ALA A 259 -12.25 17.52 -6.10
N TYR A 260 -11.23 16.66 -6.13
CA TYR A 260 -10.24 16.47 -5.07
C TYR A 260 -8.85 16.79 -5.65
N PRO A 261 -8.35 18.03 -5.47
CA PRO A 261 -7.07 18.45 -6.08
C PRO A 261 -5.87 17.68 -5.53
N LEU A 262 -4.96 17.28 -6.42
CA LEU A 262 -3.78 16.50 -6.02
C LEU A 262 -2.86 17.27 -5.08
N ARG A 263 -2.84 18.61 -5.14
CA ARG A 263 -2.14 19.44 -4.13
C ARG A 263 -2.61 19.24 -2.69
N ILE A 264 -3.86 18.80 -2.49
CA ILE A 264 -4.44 18.45 -1.19
C ILE A 264 -4.34 16.93 -0.99
N MET A 265 -4.63 16.12 -2.02
CA MET A 265 -4.61 14.66 -1.87
C MET A 265 -3.20 14.08 -1.71
N ASN A 266 -2.15 14.67 -2.28
CA ASN A 266 -0.77 14.19 -2.09
C ASN A 266 -0.34 14.14 -0.60
N PRO A 267 -0.55 15.19 0.23
CA PRO A 267 -0.22 15.16 1.66
C PRO A 267 -1.24 14.47 2.58
N HIS A 268 -2.43 14.09 2.08
CA HIS A 268 -3.47 13.43 2.88
C HIS A 268 -3.72 11.97 2.50
N GLU A 269 -3.53 11.63 1.24
CA GLU A 269 -3.68 10.31 0.63
C GLU A 269 -5.05 9.65 0.82
N MET A 270 -6.01 10.33 1.44
CA MET A 270 -7.32 9.79 1.76
C MET A 270 -8.29 10.92 2.12
N ALA A 271 -9.52 10.83 1.62
CA ALA A 271 -10.64 11.65 2.03
C ALA A 271 -11.88 10.79 2.27
N ASN A 272 -12.31 10.72 3.53
CA ASN A 272 -13.61 10.18 3.92
C ASN A 272 -14.65 11.31 3.83
N ASP A 273 -15.67 11.14 3.00
CA ASP A 273 -16.56 12.21 2.57
C ASP A 273 -17.99 11.69 2.34
N VAL A 274 -18.92 12.60 2.08
CA VAL A 274 -20.29 12.27 1.65
C VAL A 274 -20.60 13.04 0.36
N LEU A 275 -20.95 12.31 -0.69
CA LEU A 275 -21.26 12.86 -2.02
C LEU A 275 -22.51 12.20 -2.58
N GLY A 276 -23.48 12.99 -3.06
CA GLY A 276 -24.72 12.44 -3.62
C GLY A 276 -25.54 11.62 -2.60
N GLY A 277 -25.35 11.87 -1.31
CA GLY A 277 -25.94 11.11 -0.21
C GLY A 277 -25.23 9.79 0.14
N GLU A 278 -24.14 9.44 -0.55
CA GLU A 278 -23.35 8.25 -0.27
C GLU A 278 -22.09 8.60 0.52
N PRO A 279 -21.80 7.91 1.65
CA PRO A 279 -20.50 7.98 2.28
C PRO A 279 -19.48 7.29 1.38
N ILE A 280 -18.34 7.93 1.21
CA ILE A 280 -17.25 7.45 0.36
C ILE A 280 -15.90 7.61 1.06
N SER A 281 -14.95 6.79 0.63
CA SER A 281 -13.54 6.94 0.96
C SER A 281 -12.74 7.01 -0.33
N LEU A 282 -12.32 8.21 -0.72
CA LEU A 282 -11.34 8.38 -1.80
C LEU A 282 -9.96 8.10 -1.25
N ALA A 283 -9.45 6.89 -1.51
CA ALA A 283 -8.11 6.46 -1.13
C ALA A 283 -7.14 6.72 -2.30
N TYR A 284 -6.04 7.41 -2.03
CA TYR A 284 -5.02 7.71 -3.02
C TYR A 284 -3.68 7.07 -2.62
N CYS A 285 -3.27 6.02 -3.35
CA CYS A 285 -1.89 5.54 -3.30
C CYS A 285 -1.03 6.50 -4.12
N THR A 286 -0.47 7.53 -3.48
CA THR A 286 0.41 8.50 -4.13
C THR A 286 1.64 7.85 -4.79
N LEU A 287 2.13 6.76 -4.19
CA LEU A 287 3.25 5.99 -4.76
C LEU A 287 2.85 5.25 -6.04
N CYS A 288 1.60 4.82 -6.17
CA CYS A 288 1.07 4.09 -7.31
C CYS A 288 0.44 5.02 -8.35
N GLY A 289 0.21 6.29 -8.04
CA GLY A 289 -0.57 7.18 -8.89
C GLY A 289 -2.06 6.81 -8.97
N ALA A 290 -2.56 5.97 -8.06
CA ALA A 290 -3.90 5.37 -8.13
C ALA A 290 -4.85 5.95 -7.08
N GLY A 291 -5.87 6.67 -7.54
CA GLY A 291 -6.97 7.20 -6.72
C GLY A 291 -8.25 6.42 -6.95
N ILE A 292 -8.78 5.77 -5.90
CA ILE A 292 -9.97 4.93 -5.97
C ILE A 292 -10.97 5.40 -4.92
N ALA A 293 -12.20 5.66 -5.37
CA ALA A 293 -13.29 6.05 -4.49
C ALA A 293 -14.08 4.80 -4.12
N TYR A 294 -14.07 4.43 -2.85
CA TYR A 294 -14.83 3.30 -2.33
C TYR A 294 -16.13 3.76 -1.69
N SER A 295 -17.14 2.89 -1.72
CA SER A 295 -18.28 2.98 -0.80
C SER A 295 -17.78 2.91 0.64
N GLY A 296 -18.19 3.86 1.46
CA GLY A 296 -18.02 3.82 2.91
C GLY A 296 -18.96 2.82 3.59
N LYS A 297 -19.64 1.96 2.82
CA LYS A 297 -20.54 0.92 3.30
C LYS A 297 -20.10 -0.44 2.76
N PHE A 298 -19.98 -1.43 3.63
CA PHE A 298 -19.86 -2.85 3.27
C PHE A 298 -20.68 -3.70 4.24
N ASP A 299 -21.37 -4.72 3.74
CA ASP A 299 -22.24 -5.61 4.54
C ASP A 299 -23.23 -4.89 5.49
N GLY A 300 -23.69 -3.70 5.09
CA GLY A 300 -24.59 -2.86 5.89
C GLY A 300 -23.94 -2.13 7.05
N VAL A 301 -22.61 -2.21 7.20
CA VAL A 301 -21.79 -1.42 8.10
C VAL A 301 -21.31 -0.18 7.36
N GLU A 302 -21.57 0.99 7.93
CA GLU A 302 -20.96 2.24 7.49
C GLU A 302 -19.68 2.48 8.29
N THR A 303 -18.57 2.73 7.61
CA THR A 303 -17.28 3.01 8.27
C THR A 303 -16.45 3.99 7.45
N THR A 304 -15.37 4.45 8.05
CA THR A 304 -14.36 5.25 7.39
C THR A 304 -13.02 4.54 7.44
N PHE A 305 -12.14 4.88 6.51
CA PHE A 305 -10.81 4.29 6.44
C PHE A 305 -9.76 5.24 7.01
N GLY A 306 -8.67 4.67 7.49
CA GLY A 306 -7.45 5.39 7.84
C GLY A 306 -6.24 4.91 7.04
N THR A 307 -5.13 5.63 7.18
CA THR A 307 -3.84 5.27 6.58
C THR A 307 -3.08 4.39 7.56
N SER A 308 -2.80 3.12 7.22
CA SER A 308 -2.12 2.22 8.16
C SER A 308 -0.64 2.56 8.39
N GLY A 309 0.00 3.19 7.40
CA GLY A 309 1.47 3.36 7.36
C GLY A 309 2.21 2.13 6.81
N PHE A 310 1.49 1.09 6.38
CA PHE A 310 2.04 -0.08 5.70
C PHE A 310 1.84 -0.03 4.19
N LEU A 311 2.74 -0.72 3.51
CA LEU A 311 2.74 -0.90 2.07
C LEU A 311 2.84 -2.38 1.73
N TYR A 312 2.17 -2.80 0.66
CA TYR A 312 2.33 -4.10 0.02
C TYR A 312 2.61 -3.86 -1.46
N ARG A 313 3.80 -4.24 -1.94
CA ARG A 313 4.25 -3.97 -3.33
C ARG A 313 4.20 -2.49 -3.72
N SER A 314 4.71 -1.61 -2.85
CA SER A 314 4.58 -0.12 -2.95
C SER A 314 3.13 0.40 -2.90
N ASN A 315 2.11 -0.46 -2.85
CA ASN A 315 0.72 -0.06 -2.75
C ASN A 315 0.30 0.16 -1.29
N LYS A 316 -0.60 1.13 -1.11
CA LYS A 316 -1.12 1.54 0.19
C LYS A 316 -1.92 0.41 0.82
N ILE A 317 -1.62 0.12 2.08
CA ILE A 317 -2.54 -0.64 2.94
C ILE A 317 -3.33 0.38 3.76
N MET A 318 -4.65 0.34 3.66
CA MET A 318 -5.56 1.12 4.49
C MET A 318 -6.08 0.26 5.65
N TYR A 319 -6.79 0.85 6.60
CA TYR A 319 -7.48 0.11 7.65
C TYR A 319 -8.88 0.66 7.87
N ASP A 320 -9.86 -0.19 8.16
CA ASP A 320 -11.20 0.27 8.53
C ASP A 320 -11.26 0.59 10.03
N ARG A 321 -12.00 1.63 10.41
CA ARG A 321 -12.08 2.06 11.82
C ARG A 321 -13.04 1.27 12.69
N GLU A 322 -13.86 0.40 12.11
CA GLU A 322 -14.80 -0.42 12.86
C GLU A 322 -14.13 -1.67 13.45
N THR A 323 -13.36 -2.39 12.62
CA THR A 323 -12.74 -3.67 12.96
C THR A 323 -11.22 -3.61 13.03
N PHE A 324 -10.60 -2.52 12.55
CA PHE A 324 -9.15 -2.39 12.40
C PHE A 324 -8.52 -3.43 11.45
N SER A 325 -9.31 -4.04 10.58
CA SER A 325 -8.78 -4.91 9.54
C SER A 325 -7.97 -4.06 8.56
N LEU A 326 -6.88 -4.63 8.04
CA LEU A 326 -6.07 -4.03 6.99
C LEU A 326 -6.65 -4.41 5.63
N TRP A 327 -6.68 -3.45 4.71
CA TRP A 327 -7.23 -3.61 3.37
C TRP A 327 -6.21 -3.21 2.32
N ASN A 328 -6.13 -3.99 1.25
CA ASN A 328 -5.38 -3.65 0.07
C ASN A 328 -6.11 -2.53 -0.69
N GLN A 329 -5.44 -1.40 -0.91
CA GLN A 329 -6.08 -0.25 -1.56
C GLN A 329 -6.35 -0.48 -3.05
N GLU A 330 -5.57 -1.29 -3.76
CA GLU A 330 -5.80 -1.58 -5.19
C GLU A 330 -6.97 -2.54 -5.41
N LEU A 331 -7.10 -3.56 -4.55
CA LEU A 331 -8.12 -4.61 -4.68
C LEU A 331 -9.43 -4.26 -3.96
N GLY A 332 -9.40 -3.35 -2.99
CA GLY A 332 -10.55 -3.06 -2.12
C GLY A 332 -10.95 -4.25 -1.24
N GLN A 333 -10.00 -5.13 -0.91
CA GLN A 333 -10.23 -6.37 -0.16
C GLN A 333 -9.48 -6.36 1.19
N PRO A 334 -10.06 -6.95 2.25
CA PRO A 334 -9.38 -7.09 3.53
C PRO A 334 -8.31 -8.17 3.41
N VAL A 335 -7.12 -7.89 3.93
CA VAL A 335 -5.94 -8.77 3.82
C VAL A 335 -5.45 -9.29 5.16
N ILE A 336 -5.69 -8.58 6.26
CA ILE A 336 -5.33 -9.00 7.63
C ILE A 336 -6.42 -8.49 8.59
N GLY A 337 -6.75 -9.26 9.61
CA GLY A 337 -7.71 -8.89 10.65
C GLY A 337 -9.03 -9.63 10.53
N GLU A 338 -10.03 -9.17 11.28
CA GLU A 338 -11.34 -9.82 11.42
C GLU A 338 -12.03 -10.10 10.07
N LEU A 339 -11.89 -9.16 9.13
CA LEU A 339 -12.59 -9.22 7.84
C LEU A 339 -11.83 -10.00 6.77
N ALA A 340 -10.57 -10.42 6.99
CA ALA A 340 -9.74 -10.99 5.92
C ALA A 340 -10.29 -12.30 5.31
N ASP A 341 -11.13 -13.03 6.03
CA ASP A 341 -11.81 -14.26 5.55
C ASP A 341 -13.25 -14.05 5.09
N SER A 342 -13.74 -12.82 5.11
CA SER A 342 -15.14 -12.52 4.80
C SER A 342 -15.48 -12.72 3.32
N GLY A 343 -14.48 -12.63 2.42
CA GLY A 343 -14.69 -12.56 0.97
C GLY A 343 -15.30 -11.24 0.51
N ILE A 344 -15.36 -10.23 1.38
CA ILE A 344 -15.87 -8.90 1.06
C ILE A 344 -14.90 -8.18 0.11
N GLN A 345 -15.46 -7.46 -0.84
CA GLN A 345 -14.76 -6.47 -1.65
C GLN A 345 -15.58 -5.19 -1.63
N LEU A 346 -14.91 -4.05 -1.47
CA LEU A 346 -15.56 -2.74 -1.48
C LEU A 346 -16.09 -2.43 -2.88
N ASP A 347 -17.31 -1.92 -2.95
CA ASP A 347 -17.82 -1.29 -4.16
C ASP A 347 -16.99 -0.05 -4.46
N PHE A 348 -16.57 0.13 -5.71
CA PHE A 348 -15.81 1.29 -6.16
C PHE A 348 -16.65 2.14 -7.12
N PHE A 349 -16.54 3.46 -6.95
CA PHE A 349 -17.08 4.44 -7.87
C PHE A 349 -16.03 4.78 -8.93
N PRO A 350 -16.46 5.07 -10.17
CA PRO A 350 -15.54 5.55 -11.19
C PRO A 350 -14.82 6.83 -10.71
N THR A 351 -13.49 6.83 -10.77
CA THR A 351 -12.66 8.00 -10.43
C THR A 351 -11.94 8.48 -11.67
N LEU A 352 -12.11 9.76 -12.01
CA LEU A 352 -11.44 10.37 -13.15
C LEU A 352 -10.23 11.18 -12.69
N LEU A 353 -9.02 10.80 -13.10
CA LEU A 353 -7.84 11.66 -12.94
C LEU A 353 -7.74 12.60 -14.15
N THR A 354 -8.03 13.88 -13.94
CA THR A 354 -8.10 14.89 -15.01
C THR A 354 -7.46 16.21 -14.58
N THR A 355 -7.51 17.23 -15.42
CA THR A 355 -7.15 18.61 -15.05
C THR A 355 -8.38 19.35 -14.53
N TRP A 356 -8.16 20.37 -13.70
CA TRP A 356 -9.23 21.21 -13.17
C TRP A 356 -10.02 21.91 -14.26
N GLY A 357 -9.34 22.41 -15.30
CA GLY A 357 -9.98 23.05 -16.45
C GLY A 357 -10.92 22.09 -17.17
N GLU A 358 -10.43 20.90 -17.52
CA GLU A 358 -11.24 19.87 -18.17
C GLU A 358 -12.44 19.43 -17.30
N TRP A 359 -12.21 19.20 -16.01
CA TRP A 359 -13.29 18.83 -15.08
C TRP A 359 -14.35 19.92 -14.94
N LYS A 360 -13.94 21.18 -14.79
CA LYS A 360 -14.85 22.32 -14.61
C LYS A 360 -15.64 22.64 -15.89
N ASP A 361 -15.04 22.42 -17.05
CA ASP A 361 -15.74 22.56 -18.33
C ASP A 361 -16.85 21.51 -18.50
N GLU A 362 -16.62 20.28 -18.01
CA GLU A 362 -17.62 19.21 -18.00
C GLU A 362 -18.69 19.40 -16.90
N HIS A 363 -18.25 19.75 -15.69
CA HIS A 363 -19.07 19.84 -14.47
C HIS A 363 -18.98 21.24 -13.83
N PRO A 364 -19.56 22.28 -14.43
CA PRO A 364 -19.44 23.66 -13.92
C PRO A 364 -20.11 23.89 -12.56
N ASP A 365 -21.02 23.00 -12.16
CA ASP A 365 -21.72 22.95 -10.88
C ASP A 365 -21.01 22.11 -9.81
N THR A 366 -19.83 21.55 -10.12
CA THR A 366 -19.03 20.77 -9.17
C THR A 366 -18.67 21.57 -7.92
N THR A 367 -18.55 20.86 -6.81
CA THR A 367 -17.80 21.34 -5.64
C THR A 367 -16.34 20.94 -5.75
N VAL A 368 -15.46 21.58 -4.97
CA VAL A 368 -14.04 21.22 -4.86
C VAL A 368 -13.58 21.40 -3.42
N LEU A 369 -12.63 20.58 -2.96
CA LEU A 369 -12.10 20.73 -1.60
C LEU A 369 -11.59 22.15 -1.32
N SER A 370 -11.80 22.63 -0.11
CA SER A 370 -11.22 23.88 0.36
C SER A 370 -9.79 23.65 0.84
N LEU A 371 -8.93 24.67 0.70
CA LEU A 371 -7.61 24.68 1.34
C LEU A 371 -7.71 24.69 2.87
N ASP A 372 -8.83 25.14 3.44
CA ASP A 372 -9.09 25.15 4.89
C ASP A 372 -9.53 23.77 5.40
N THR A 373 -8.78 22.73 5.05
CA THR A 373 -9.00 21.33 5.45
C THR A 373 -9.10 21.07 6.97
N GLY A 374 -8.62 22.01 7.80
CA GLY A 374 -8.52 21.86 9.25
C GLY A 374 -7.29 21.06 9.73
N VAL A 375 -6.48 20.50 8.82
CA VAL A 375 -5.28 19.72 9.17
C VAL A 375 -4.00 20.53 9.00
N TYR A 376 -3.70 20.97 7.78
CA TYR A 376 -2.56 21.86 7.51
C TYR A 376 -3.03 23.28 7.17
N GLN A 377 -2.13 24.24 7.38
CA GLN A 377 -2.36 25.62 6.93
C GLN A 377 -2.50 25.66 5.40
N PRO A 378 -3.43 26.44 4.82
CA PRO A 378 -3.65 26.53 3.37
C PRO A 378 -2.38 26.67 2.52
N GLY A 379 -1.41 27.46 2.99
CA GLY A 379 -0.13 27.67 2.30
C GLY A 379 0.84 26.47 2.30
N ARG A 380 0.42 25.31 2.80
CA ARG A 380 1.17 24.03 2.72
C ARG A 380 0.76 23.19 1.51
N TYR A 381 -0.35 23.49 0.86
CA TYR A 381 -0.83 22.77 -0.31
C TYR A 381 -0.28 23.40 -1.58
N PHE A 382 0.86 22.88 -2.04
CA PHE A 382 1.51 23.34 -3.26
C PHE A 382 1.03 22.55 -4.49
N PRO A 383 0.82 23.21 -5.64
CA PRO A 383 0.60 22.52 -6.92
C PRO A 383 1.75 21.58 -7.26
N GLU A 384 1.48 20.50 -7.99
CA GLU A 384 2.44 19.41 -8.21
C GLU A 384 3.67 19.78 -9.04
N ASP A 385 3.58 20.85 -9.83
CA ASP A 385 4.71 21.43 -10.57
C ASP A 385 5.63 22.30 -9.69
N ASN A 386 5.24 22.54 -8.43
CA ASN A 386 6.05 23.27 -7.46
C ASN A 386 7.07 22.33 -6.79
N PRO A 387 8.37 22.69 -6.75
CA PRO A 387 9.40 21.89 -6.07
C PRO A 387 9.17 21.63 -4.57
N ASN A 388 8.29 22.39 -3.92
CA ASN A 388 7.91 22.18 -2.52
C ASN A 388 6.70 21.26 -2.35
N ALA A 389 6.11 20.76 -3.43
CA ALA A 389 4.98 19.84 -3.37
C ALA A 389 5.39 18.51 -2.72
N THR A 390 4.48 17.95 -1.93
CA THR A 390 4.62 16.61 -1.37
C THR A 390 4.81 15.61 -2.51
N TYR A 391 5.84 14.77 -2.42
CA TYR A 391 6.24 13.78 -3.44
C TYR A 391 6.79 14.35 -4.77
N TYR A 392 7.11 15.65 -4.87
CA TYR A 392 7.69 16.26 -6.08
C TYR A 392 8.87 15.45 -6.65
N GLU A 393 9.91 15.20 -5.84
CA GLU A 393 11.10 14.45 -6.27
C GLU A 393 10.75 13.02 -6.69
N TYR A 394 9.79 12.38 -6.01
CA TYR A 394 9.39 11.01 -6.33
C TYR A 394 8.78 10.93 -7.73
N PHE A 395 7.87 11.84 -8.08
CA PHE A 395 7.27 11.86 -9.42
C PHE A 395 8.26 12.18 -10.54
N HIS A 396 9.40 12.81 -10.22
CA HIS A 396 10.46 13.13 -11.19
C HIS A 396 11.55 12.05 -11.30
N THR A 397 11.35 10.88 -10.69
CA THR A 397 12.27 9.73 -10.79
C THR A 397 11.57 8.51 -11.39
N PRO A 398 12.26 7.67 -12.18
CA PRO A 398 11.63 6.50 -12.80
C PRO A 398 11.40 5.34 -11.82
N GLY A 399 12.14 5.29 -10.70
CA GLY A 399 12.11 4.19 -9.74
C GLY A 399 10.92 4.22 -8.78
N THR A 400 10.59 3.06 -8.22
CA THR A 400 9.63 2.94 -7.11
C THR A 400 10.28 3.38 -5.79
N MET A 401 9.47 3.85 -4.83
CA MET A 401 9.99 4.26 -3.51
C MET A 401 10.25 3.03 -2.63
N PHE A 402 9.40 2.01 -2.77
CA PHE A 402 9.55 0.71 -2.14
C PHE A 402 9.64 -0.37 -3.23
N PRO A 403 10.46 -1.42 -3.03
CA PRO A 403 10.71 -2.48 -4.01
C PRO A 403 9.43 -3.21 -4.40
N VAL A 404 9.35 -3.60 -5.68
CA VAL A 404 8.25 -4.37 -6.25
C VAL A 404 8.85 -5.42 -7.17
N TRP A 405 8.65 -6.70 -6.85
CA TRP A 405 9.31 -7.79 -7.58
C TRP A 405 8.48 -8.35 -8.73
N ILE A 406 7.15 -8.20 -8.67
CA ILE A 406 6.25 -8.52 -9.79
C ILE A 406 6.27 -7.34 -10.74
N ARG A 407 6.93 -7.50 -11.88
CA ARG A 407 7.17 -6.45 -12.86
C ARG A 407 7.01 -6.98 -14.26
N ASP A 408 6.74 -6.07 -15.18
CA ASP A 408 6.62 -6.32 -16.61
C ASP A 408 7.29 -5.19 -17.39
N ASP A 409 8.04 -5.55 -18.43
CA ASP A 409 8.89 -4.64 -19.20
C ASP A 409 8.24 -4.12 -20.48
N ARG A 410 6.94 -4.39 -20.71
CA ARG A 410 6.17 -3.83 -21.83
C ARG A 410 5.99 -2.31 -21.69
N LEU A 411 6.00 -1.77 -20.47
CA LEU A 411 5.92 -0.34 -20.16
C LEU A 411 6.94 0.05 -19.08
N GLU A 412 7.28 1.34 -19.02
CA GLU A 412 8.10 1.87 -17.92
C GLU A 412 7.29 1.85 -16.61
N ALA A 413 7.98 1.70 -15.47
CA ALA A 413 7.31 1.47 -14.19
C ALA A 413 6.22 2.51 -13.85
N LYS A 414 6.45 3.78 -14.18
CA LYS A 414 5.52 4.89 -13.92
C LYS A 414 4.77 5.38 -15.15
N ASP A 415 4.76 4.62 -16.24
CA ASP A 415 3.79 4.87 -17.30
C ASP A 415 2.38 4.73 -16.71
N VAL A 416 1.49 5.64 -17.09
CA VAL A 416 0.12 5.65 -16.56
C VAL A 416 -0.76 4.82 -17.48
N VAL A 417 -1.50 3.89 -16.88
CA VAL A 417 -2.53 3.09 -17.54
C VAL A 417 -3.89 3.39 -16.91
N LEU A 418 -4.95 3.33 -17.72
CA LEU A 418 -6.29 3.14 -17.23
C LEU A 418 -6.48 1.65 -16.96
N GLY A 419 -6.68 1.29 -15.70
CA GLY A 419 -7.04 -0.06 -15.30
C GLY A 419 -8.54 -0.30 -15.49
N VAL A 420 -8.89 -1.43 -16.09
CA VAL A 420 -10.28 -1.81 -16.38
C VAL A 420 -10.50 -3.25 -15.93
N ASN A 421 -11.42 -3.48 -15.00
CA ASN A 421 -11.80 -4.81 -14.54
C ASN A 421 -13.23 -5.10 -14.99
N VAL A 422 -13.44 -6.18 -15.73
CA VAL A 422 -14.78 -6.61 -16.17
C VAL A 422 -14.90 -8.13 -16.05
N GLY A 423 -15.83 -8.59 -15.21
CA GLY A 423 -15.90 -10.00 -14.85
C GLY A 423 -14.56 -10.47 -14.28
N ASP A 424 -14.02 -11.54 -14.83
CA ASP A 424 -12.71 -12.08 -14.44
C ASP A 424 -11.54 -11.54 -15.30
N ALA A 425 -11.81 -10.63 -16.25
CA ALA A 425 -10.79 -10.07 -17.14
C ALA A 425 -10.28 -8.71 -16.62
N GLN A 426 -8.96 -8.48 -16.77
CA GLN A 426 -8.30 -7.25 -16.37
C GLN A 426 -7.52 -6.66 -17.55
N GLY A 427 -7.86 -5.43 -17.92
CA GLY A 427 -7.25 -4.70 -19.02
C GLY A 427 -6.46 -3.50 -18.55
N ALA A 428 -5.35 -3.22 -19.23
CA ALA A 428 -4.55 -2.03 -19.04
C ALA A 428 -4.48 -1.25 -20.36
N TYR A 429 -4.96 -0.02 -20.35
CA TYR A 429 -4.94 0.87 -21.51
C TYR A 429 -3.94 2.01 -21.26
N PRO A 430 -2.79 2.05 -21.95
CA PRO A 430 -1.81 3.11 -21.76
C PRO A 430 -2.43 4.48 -22.08
N VAL A 431 -2.36 5.41 -21.12
CA VAL A 431 -2.92 6.76 -21.29
C VAL A 431 -2.30 7.48 -22.48
N SER A 432 -1.02 7.24 -22.76
CA SER A 432 -0.32 7.79 -23.94
C SER A 432 -0.91 7.32 -25.27
N VAL A 433 -1.42 6.10 -25.34
CA VAL A 433 -2.14 5.57 -26.52
C VAL A 433 -3.54 6.18 -26.59
N LEU A 434 -4.26 6.23 -25.47
CA LEU A 434 -5.59 6.83 -25.38
C LEU A 434 -5.60 8.31 -25.76
N GLN A 435 -4.53 9.06 -25.48
CA GLN A 435 -4.37 10.46 -25.88
C GLN A 435 -4.34 10.65 -27.40
N VAL A 436 -3.87 9.64 -28.15
CA VAL A 436 -3.76 9.69 -29.60
C VAL A 436 -5.02 9.16 -30.27
N GLU A 437 -5.50 7.99 -29.86
CA GLU A 437 -6.64 7.32 -30.49
C GLU A 437 -7.98 7.91 -30.06
N ARG A 438 -8.07 8.38 -28.80
CA ARG A 438 -9.23 9.05 -28.17
C ARG A 438 -10.52 8.24 -28.07
N VAL A 439 -10.78 7.30 -28.98
CA VAL A 439 -11.92 6.37 -28.96
C VAL A 439 -11.40 5.00 -29.39
N VAL A 440 -11.34 4.07 -28.44
CA VAL A 440 -10.86 2.70 -28.63
C VAL A 440 -12.03 1.75 -28.49
N ASN A 441 -12.38 1.00 -29.53
CA ASN A 441 -13.33 -0.11 -29.43
C ASN A 441 -12.54 -1.39 -29.27
N ASP A 442 -12.77 -2.08 -28.16
CA ASP A 442 -12.01 -3.27 -27.80
C ASP A 442 -12.95 -4.37 -27.27
N THR A 443 -12.39 -5.54 -26.99
CA THR A 443 -13.03 -6.66 -26.31
C THR A 443 -12.13 -7.12 -25.19
N LEU A 444 -12.56 -6.93 -23.94
CA LEU A 444 -11.84 -7.38 -22.76
C LEU A 444 -12.54 -8.64 -22.21
N GLY A 445 -11.87 -9.79 -22.29
CA GLY A 445 -12.49 -11.08 -22.03
C GLY A 445 -13.67 -11.35 -22.97
N GLU A 446 -14.89 -11.41 -22.43
CA GLU A 446 -16.13 -11.58 -23.21
C GLU A 446 -16.93 -10.28 -23.38
N THR A 447 -16.45 -9.17 -22.81
CA THR A 447 -17.18 -7.90 -22.81
C THR A 447 -16.61 -6.94 -23.84
N ASN A 448 -17.46 -6.50 -24.76
CA ASN A 448 -17.14 -5.42 -25.67
C ASN A 448 -17.11 -4.10 -24.89
N VAL A 449 -15.98 -3.40 -24.95
CA VAL A 449 -15.76 -2.13 -24.25
C VAL A 449 -15.40 -1.02 -25.22
N VAL A 450 -15.79 0.21 -24.90
CA VAL A 450 -15.26 1.42 -25.53
C VAL A 450 -14.52 2.26 -24.48
N VAL A 451 -13.25 2.58 -24.77
CA VAL A 451 -12.40 3.41 -23.91
C VAL A 451 -12.19 4.77 -24.58
N LEU A 452 -12.49 5.83 -23.83
CA LEU A 452 -12.43 7.21 -24.27
C LEU A 452 -11.26 7.92 -23.58
N GLY A 453 -10.42 8.60 -24.35
CA GLY A 453 -9.24 9.32 -23.85
C GLY A 453 -9.31 10.81 -24.10
N SER A 454 -8.84 11.60 -23.13
CA SER A 454 -8.54 13.02 -23.30
C SER A 454 -7.27 13.20 -24.13
N GLU A 455 -7.24 14.22 -25.00
CA GLU A 455 -6.05 14.57 -25.78
C GLU A 455 -5.01 15.32 -24.93
N ILE A 456 -5.46 16.00 -23.87
CA ILE A 456 -4.67 16.99 -23.13
C ILE A 456 -4.35 16.59 -21.69
N SER A 457 -4.95 15.52 -21.18
CA SER A 457 -4.80 15.08 -19.80
C SER A 457 -4.74 13.56 -19.67
N GLN A 458 -4.68 13.08 -18.42
CA GLN A 458 -4.72 11.64 -18.10
C GLN A 458 -6.15 11.10 -17.98
N ALA A 459 -7.15 11.92 -18.31
CA ALA A 459 -8.55 11.55 -18.19
C ALA A 459 -8.90 10.46 -19.21
N ALA A 460 -9.45 9.36 -18.70
CA ALA A 460 -10.02 8.32 -19.53
C ALA A 460 -11.23 7.66 -18.87
N LYS A 461 -12.20 7.25 -19.67
CA LYS A 461 -13.46 6.62 -19.25
C LYS A 461 -13.68 5.35 -20.05
N ALA A 462 -14.22 4.29 -19.44
CA ALA A 462 -14.59 3.07 -20.14
C ALA A 462 -16.10 2.79 -19.98
N TYR A 463 -16.71 2.27 -21.03
CA TYR A 463 -18.13 1.88 -21.05
C TYR A 463 -18.27 0.51 -21.68
N GLU A 464 -19.27 -0.25 -21.26
CA GLU A 464 -19.73 -1.35 -22.11
C GLU A 464 -20.24 -0.77 -23.43
N ARG A 465 -20.04 -1.46 -24.55
CA ARG A 465 -20.57 -1.02 -25.86
C ARG A 465 -21.58 -1.97 -26.50
N GLY A 466 -21.81 -3.13 -25.90
CA GLY A 466 -22.60 -4.19 -26.54
C GLY A 466 -22.04 -4.50 -27.94
N ASP A 467 -22.90 -4.55 -28.95
CA ASP A 467 -22.47 -4.75 -30.35
C ASP A 467 -22.19 -3.44 -31.10
N GLN A 468 -22.19 -2.29 -30.42
CA GLN A 468 -21.96 -1.00 -31.05
C GLN A 468 -20.47 -0.74 -31.26
N GLU A 469 -20.14 -0.07 -32.36
CA GLU A 469 -18.81 0.46 -32.65
C GLU A 469 -18.91 1.98 -32.68
N PHE A 470 -18.09 2.64 -31.88
CA PHE A 470 -18.14 4.09 -31.71
C PHE A 470 -16.99 4.79 -32.42
N SER A 471 -17.26 5.98 -32.93
CA SER A 471 -16.24 6.90 -33.40
C SER A 471 -16.49 8.30 -32.86
N ARG A 472 -15.44 9.13 -32.87
CA ARG A 472 -15.56 10.53 -32.46
C ARG A 472 -16.48 11.27 -33.44
N LEU A 473 -17.43 12.03 -32.92
CA LEU A 473 -18.28 12.88 -33.75
C LEU A 473 -17.42 13.95 -34.44
N GLU A 474 -17.56 14.12 -35.76
CA GLU A 474 -16.71 15.05 -36.55
C GLU A 474 -16.75 16.50 -36.03
N ASP A 475 -17.91 16.94 -35.54
CA ASP A 475 -18.12 18.30 -35.00
C ASP A 475 -17.77 18.42 -33.49
N ASP A 476 -17.33 17.34 -32.84
CA ASP A 476 -16.83 17.45 -31.46
C ASP A 476 -15.50 18.22 -31.48
N THR A 477 -15.46 19.38 -30.84
CA THR A 477 -14.27 20.21 -30.69
C THR A 477 -13.60 20.05 -29.32
N SER A 478 -14.11 19.16 -28.45
CA SER A 478 -13.51 18.87 -27.15
C SER A 478 -12.09 18.38 -27.33
N THR A 479 -11.15 19.00 -26.62
CA THR A 479 -9.78 18.48 -26.44
C THR A 479 -9.67 17.60 -25.20
N GLY A 480 -10.67 17.61 -24.32
CA GLY A 480 -10.79 16.66 -23.23
C GLY A 480 -11.28 15.29 -23.68
N VAL A 481 -11.81 14.48 -22.77
CA VAL A 481 -12.57 13.28 -23.13
C VAL A 481 -13.71 13.68 -24.10
N PRO A 482 -13.96 12.91 -25.17
CA PRO A 482 -15.08 13.18 -26.07
C PRO A 482 -16.40 13.27 -25.31
N MET A 483 -17.19 14.31 -25.60
CA MET A 483 -18.50 14.53 -24.95
C MET A 483 -19.63 13.85 -25.73
N LYS A 484 -19.38 13.55 -27.02
CA LYS A 484 -20.32 12.87 -27.90
C LYS A 484 -19.61 11.88 -28.79
N LEU A 485 -20.28 10.76 -29.01
CA LEU A 485 -19.86 9.71 -29.94
C LEU A 485 -20.91 9.55 -31.03
N VAL A 486 -20.51 8.91 -32.12
CA VAL A 486 -21.43 8.41 -33.14
C VAL A 486 -21.21 6.91 -33.34
N ASP A 487 -22.30 6.15 -33.32
CA ASP A 487 -22.25 4.70 -33.58
C ASP A 487 -22.14 4.39 -35.09
N GLN A 488 -21.91 3.13 -35.43
CA GLN A 488 -21.79 2.65 -36.81
C GLN A 488 -23.05 2.86 -37.67
N ASN A 489 -24.20 3.17 -37.06
CA ASN A 489 -25.46 3.46 -37.72
C ASN A 489 -25.72 4.98 -37.88
N GLY A 490 -24.83 5.82 -37.33
CA GLY A 490 -24.96 7.27 -37.37
C GLY A 490 -25.79 7.87 -36.23
N HIS A 491 -26.14 7.11 -35.19
CA HIS A 491 -26.80 7.68 -34.01
C HIS A 491 -25.78 8.35 -33.10
N VAL A 492 -26.17 9.49 -32.53
CA VAL A 492 -25.33 10.26 -31.62
C VAL A 492 -25.59 9.81 -30.19
N TRP A 493 -24.52 9.63 -29.43
CA TRP A 493 -24.55 9.26 -28.03
C TRP A 493 -23.87 10.33 -27.19
N ASN A 494 -24.51 10.76 -26.10
CA ASN A 494 -23.91 11.65 -25.12
C ASN A 494 -23.08 10.82 -24.14
N VAL A 495 -21.87 11.29 -23.84
CA VAL A 495 -21.00 10.70 -22.83
C VAL A 495 -21.34 11.36 -21.49
N THR A 496 -21.76 10.56 -20.50
CA THR A 496 -22.02 11.04 -19.12
C THR A 496 -21.16 10.27 -18.12
N GLU A 497 -21.21 10.69 -16.86
CA GLU A 497 -20.48 10.03 -15.77
C GLU A 497 -21.03 8.64 -15.42
N GLU A 498 -22.26 8.32 -15.82
CA GLU A 498 -22.96 7.07 -15.50
C GLU A 498 -23.08 6.13 -16.70
N ALA A 499 -23.23 6.67 -17.91
CA ALA A 499 -23.49 5.88 -19.11
C ALA A 499 -23.20 6.65 -20.40
N LEU A 500 -23.09 5.92 -21.51
CA LEU A 500 -23.40 6.47 -22.83
C LEU A 500 -24.92 6.49 -22.99
N VAL A 501 -25.48 7.63 -23.41
CA VAL A 501 -26.93 7.81 -23.56
C VAL A 501 -27.27 8.19 -24.99
N ASN A 502 -28.12 7.42 -25.67
CA ASN A 502 -28.54 7.74 -27.03
C ASN A 502 -29.30 9.07 -27.05
N ALA A 503 -28.87 10.00 -27.91
CA ALA A 503 -29.43 11.34 -28.00
C ALA A 503 -30.85 11.38 -28.60
N ALA A 504 -31.24 10.36 -29.36
CA ALA A 504 -32.57 10.23 -29.95
C ALA A 504 -33.56 9.48 -29.03
N ASP A 505 -33.05 8.58 -28.18
CA ASP A 505 -33.83 7.82 -27.20
C ASP A 505 -33.05 7.69 -25.89
N SER A 506 -33.34 8.56 -24.92
CA SER A 506 -32.62 8.58 -23.64
C SER A 506 -32.88 7.35 -22.75
N SER A 507 -33.75 6.42 -23.17
CA SER A 507 -33.92 5.13 -22.47
C SER A 507 -32.91 4.07 -22.93
N GLU A 508 -32.24 4.30 -24.06
CA GLU A 508 -31.16 3.45 -24.54
C GLU A 508 -29.83 3.94 -23.96
N THR A 509 -29.27 3.15 -23.07
CA THR A 509 -28.05 3.49 -22.32
C THR A 509 -27.07 2.33 -22.30
N LEU A 510 -25.77 2.64 -22.31
CA LEU A 510 -24.70 1.67 -22.10
C LEU A 510 -23.89 2.06 -20.85
N PRO A 511 -23.78 1.17 -19.86
CA PRO A 511 -23.26 1.52 -18.53
C PRO A 511 -21.78 1.86 -18.57
N ARG A 512 -21.37 2.80 -17.71
CA ARG A 512 -19.96 3.06 -17.43
C ARG A 512 -19.37 1.89 -16.64
N ILE A 513 -18.16 1.50 -17.02
CA ILE A 513 -17.34 0.55 -16.27
C ILE A 513 -16.55 1.37 -15.25
N PRO A 514 -16.57 1.01 -13.95
CA PRO A 514 -15.70 1.67 -12.99
C PRO A 514 -14.23 1.40 -13.30
N THR A 515 -13.46 2.48 -13.38
CA THR A 515 -12.04 2.47 -13.74
C THR A 515 -11.27 3.44 -12.85
N HIS A 516 -9.95 3.25 -12.80
CA HIS A 516 -9.03 4.20 -12.20
C HIS A 516 -7.70 4.22 -12.98
N ALA A 517 -7.01 5.36 -12.92
CA ALA A 517 -5.65 5.45 -13.40
C ALA A 517 -4.69 4.82 -12.39
N SER A 518 -3.61 4.21 -12.86
CA SER A 518 -2.50 3.74 -12.03
C SER A 518 -1.19 3.81 -12.80
N PHE A 519 -0.07 3.94 -12.09
CA PHE A 519 1.23 3.59 -12.65
C PHE A 519 1.28 2.10 -12.98
N TRP A 520 1.99 1.76 -14.05
CA TRP A 520 2.10 0.41 -14.58
C TRP A 520 2.57 -0.59 -13.54
N PHE A 521 3.62 -0.26 -12.78
CA PHE A 521 4.11 -1.14 -11.71
C PHE A 521 3.04 -1.42 -10.66
N GLY A 522 2.20 -0.42 -10.36
CA GLY A 522 1.14 -0.51 -9.36
C GLY A 522 0.02 -1.44 -9.83
N TRP A 523 -0.40 -1.30 -11.09
CA TRP A 523 -1.44 -2.15 -11.69
C TRP A 523 -0.97 -3.60 -11.87
N PHE A 524 0.17 -3.77 -12.54
CA PHE A 524 0.70 -5.10 -12.90
C PHE A 524 1.03 -5.96 -11.68
N ALA A 525 1.45 -5.34 -10.57
CA ALA A 525 1.76 -6.05 -9.33
C ALA A 525 0.54 -6.77 -8.71
N PHE A 526 -0.68 -6.38 -9.07
CA PHE A 526 -1.94 -6.99 -8.62
C PHE A 526 -2.68 -7.74 -9.72
N TYR A 527 -2.48 -7.35 -10.98
CA TYR A 527 -3.09 -7.96 -12.16
C TYR A 527 -2.01 -8.42 -13.16
N PRO A 528 -1.18 -9.43 -12.82
CA PRO A 528 -0.07 -9.85 -13.66
C PRO A 528 -0.50 -10.51 -14.99
N ASP A 529 -1.74 -11.01 -15.05
CA ASP A 529 -2.34 -11.59 -16.25
C ASP A 529 -3.09 -10.55 -17.10
N THR A 530 -2.93 -9.24 -16.80
CA THR A 530 -3.66 -8.17 -17.49
C THR A 530 -3.36 -8.13 -18.99
N GLU A 531 -4.43 -7.95 -19.77
CA GLU A 531 -4.38 -7.68 -21.19
C GLU A 531 -3.93 -6.23 -21.43
N LEU A 532 -2.75 -6.05 -22.03
CA LEU A 532 -2.22 -4.72 -22.34
C LEU A 532 -2.67 -4.31 -23.75
N TYR A 533 -3.36 -3.18 -23.87
CA TYR A 533 -3.72 -2.61 -25.16
C TYR A 533 -2.50 -1.94 -25.81
N GLU A 534 -2.05 -2.45 -26.96
CA GLU A 534 -0.84 -1.98 -27.66
C GLU A 534 -1.11 -0.84 -28.66
N GLY A 535 -2.38 -0.49 -28.91
CA GLY A 535 -2.79 0.49 -29.91
C GLY A 535 -3.00 -0.08 -31.32
N GLU A 536 -3.71 0.67 -32.16
CA GLU A 536 -3.75 0.44 -33.60
C GLU A 536 -2.45 0.99 -34.23
N GLY A 537 -1.52 0.09 -34.57
CA GLY A 537 -0.16 0.44 -35.02
C GLY A 537 0.00 1.24 -36.31
#